data_AF-A0A3N5KMB8-F1
#
_entry.id   AF-A0A3N5KMB8-F1
#
_cell.length_a   1.000
_cell.length_b   1.000
_cell.length_c   1.000
_cell.angle_alpha   90.00
_cell.angle_beta   90.00
_cell.angle_gamma   90.00
#
_symmetry.space_group_name_H-M   'P 1'
#
loop_
_entity.id
_entity.type
_entity.pdbx_description
1 polymer ?
#
loop_
_entity_poly.entity_id
_entity_poly.type
_entity_poly.pdbx_seq_one_letter_code
_entity_poly.pdbx_strand_id
1 'polypeptide(L)'
;MKKKSDVKFIIYQSLYIFIICVVAIKGASIDLVEVEERRMKQETIVEVDTLDNIILSKSVFASYVRIDPATQLIVSKEEYEKDPSKYTPVTVSSVGPIYTTNNPDPVTKIDELPDPNIQKPDKDIKINILDYANKLNLTQYTSISVNNPFDAPMEFAGKTIQPKSASSFTLGDESSIMMKVGTSTATIGVKPNQKPQISFSRMTTMNEDTKATTLQRTTCYRITITDDFPGQLNIKFSNGVTVKEVGKLVYDVQMNAFGSVSSFDNFTDGKTSPYSLGFTVTVTDKIAKHVITGQQQFVFGEW
;
A
#
# COMPACT_ATOMS: atom_id res chain seq x y z
N MET A 1 -28.77 -20.57 40.69
CA MET A 1 -28.42 -20.65 39.25
C MET A 1 -26.92 -20.37 39.08
N LYS A 2 -26.08 -21.38 38.82
CA LYS A 2 -24.67 -21.26 38.38
C LYS A 2 -24.14 -22.69 38.14
N LYS A 3 -24.10 -23.16 36.88
CA LYS A 3 -23.44 -24.44 36.49
C LYS A 3 -23.40 -24.74 34.96
N LYS A 4 -23.83 -23.82 34.08
CA LYS A 4 -23.86 -24.07 32.62
C LYS A 4 -22.65 -23.52 31.84
N SER A 5 -21.77 -22.71 32.45
CA SER A 5 -20.55 -22.22 31.78
C SER A 5 -19.42 -23.26 31.78
N ASP A 6 -19.28 -24.04 32.85
CA ASP A 6 -18.19 -25.02 32.99
C ASP A 6 -18.25 -26.15 31.98
N VAL A 7 -19.44 -26.64 31.65
CA VAL A 7 -19.58 -27.79 30.73
C VAL A 7 -19.09 -27.42 29.33
N LYS A 8 -19.36 -26.21 28.84
CA LYS A 8 -18.87 -25.74 27.54
C LYS A 8 -17.34 -25.58 27.56
N PHE A 9 -16.79 -25.06 28.65
CA PHE A 9 -15.33 -24.91 28.81
C PHE A 9 -14.61 -26.27 28.83
N ILE A 10 -15.16 -27.25 29.54
CA ILE A 10 -14.62 -28.62 29.59
C ILE A 10 -14.67 -29.30 28.21
N ILE A 11 -15.74 -29.09 27.45
CA ILE A 11 -15.86 -29.64 26.08
C ILE A 11 -14.80 -29.02 25.15
N TYR A 12 -14.58 -27.70 25.21
CA TYR A 12 -13.57 -27.05 24.39
C TYR A 12 -12.14 -27.47 24.77
N GLN A 13 -11.84 -27.60 26.06
CA GLN A 13 -10.55 -28.11 26.56
C GLN A 13 -10.29 -29.54 26.08
N SER A 14 -11.31 -30.40 26.15
CA SER A 14 -11.20 -31.81 25.73
C SER A 14 -11.01 -31.95 24.22
N LEU A 15 -11.71 -31.13 23.42
CA LEU A 15 -11.58 -31.12 21.96
C LEU A 15 -10.19 -30.63 21.52
N TYR A 16 -9.65 -29.62 22.22
CA TYR A 16 -8.32 -29.09 21.95
C TYR A 16 -7.21 -30.13 22.20
N ILE A 17 -7.28 -30.82 23.34
CA ILE A 17 -6.35 -31.92 23.67
C ILE A 17 -6.46 -33.06 22.65
N PHE A 18 -7.68 -33.43 22.24
CA PHE A 18 -7.89 -34.48 21.25
C PHE A 18 -7.28 -34.13 19.88
N ILE A 19 -7.44 -32.89 19.42
CA ILE A 19 -6.84 -32.42 18.16
C ILE A 19 -5.31 -32.47 18.24
N ILE A 20 -4.71 -32.01 19.35
CA ILE A 20 -3.26 -32.07 19.55
C ILE A 20 -2.75 -33.52 19.53
N CYS A 21 -3.44 -34.45 20.20
CA CYS A 21 -3.08 -35.86 20.19
C CYS A 21 -3.17 -36.46 18.78
N VAL A 22 -4.21 -36.13 18.00
CA VAL A 22 -4.35 -36.62 16.61
C VAL A 22 -3.25 -36.06 15.71
N VAL A 23 -2.87 -34.79 15.87
CA VAL A 23 -1.78 -34.15 15.11
C VAL A 23 -0.42 -34.76 15.49
N ALA A 24 -0.20 -35.04 16.79
CA ALA A 24 1.01 -35.69 17.29
C ALA A 24 1.12 -37.16 16.83
N ILE A 25 0.04 -37.95 16.87
CA ILE A 25 0.00 -39.34 16.38
C ILE A 25 0.24 -39.41 14.86
N LYS A 26 -0.21 -38.40 14.11
CA LYS A 26 0.06 -38.28 12.67
C LYS A 26 1.48 -37.80 12.32
N GLY A 27 2.37 -37.64 13.31
CA GLY A 27 3.78 -37.35 13.09
C GLY A 27 4.07 -35.93 12.64
N ALA A 28 3.16 -34.98 12.85
CA ALA A 28 3.44 -33.57 12.61
C ALA A 28 4.22 -33.01 13.80
N SER A 29 5.44 -32.52 13.56
CA SER A 29 6.20 -31.73 14.52
C SER A 29 5.49 -30.39 14.74
N ILE A 30 4.75 -30.26 15.84
CA ILE A 30 4.12 -29.01 16.24
C ILE A 30 5.20 -28.12 16.85
N ASP A 31 5.58 -27.05 16.15
CA ASP A 31 6.43 -26.00 16.68
C ASP A 31 5.56 -25.01 17.48
N LEU A 32 5.77 -24.96 18.81
CA LEU A 32 4.98 -24.16 19.75
C LEU A 32 5.58 -22.77 20.03
N VAL A 33 6.73 -22.45 19.42
CA VAL A 33 7.46 -21.19 19.66
C VAL A 33 6.61 -19.96 19.30
N GLU A 34 5.77 -20.06 18.26
CA GLU A 34 4.89 -18.93 17.84
C GLU A 34 3.77 -18.63 18.87
N VAL A 35 3.41 -19.58 19.73
CA VAL A 35 2.37 -19.41 20.75
C VAL A 35 2.94 -18.74 22.01
N GLU A 36 4.21 -18.99 22.35
CA GLU A 36 4.90 -18.28 23.44
C GLU A 36 5.18 -16.81 23.09
N GLU A 37 5.57 -16.50 21.85
CA GLU A 37 5.83 -15.12 21.42
C GLU A 37 4.57 -14.23 21.42
N ARG A 38 3.38 -14.81 21.15
CA ARG A 38 2.12 -14.06 21.20
C ARG A 38 1.65 -13.78 22.63
N ARG A 39 2.05 -14.59 23.61
CA ARG A 39 1.68 -14.38 25.02
C ARG A 39 2.49 -13.25 25.67
N MET A 40 3.73 -13.03 25.24
CA MET A 40 4.55 -11.90 25.72
C MET A 40 4.12 -10.53 25.16
N LYS A 41 3.28 -10.48 24.13
CA LYS A 41 2.82 -9.21 23.52
C LYS A 41 1.53 -8.64 24.13
N GLN A 42 0.93 -9.32 25.11
CA GLN A 42 -0.43 -8.98 25.57
C GLN A 42 -0.54 -8.46 27.01
N GLU A 43 0.57 -8.20 27.69
CA GLU A 43 0.58 -7.48 28.95
C GLU A 43 1.56 -6.33 28.87
N THR A 44 1.06 -5.12 28.60
CA THR A 44 1.46 -3.87 29.27
C THR A 44 0.45 -2.79 28.86
N ILE A 45 -0.57 -2.59 29.68
CA ILE A 45 -1.31 -1.33 29.73
C ILE A 45 -0.41 -0.40 30.56
N VAL A 46 0.21 0.59 29.91
CA VAL A 46 0.77 1.77 30.60
C VAL A 46 0.20 2.99 29.89
N GLU A 47 -0.69 3.65 30.62
CA GLU A 47 -1.14 5.00 30.34
C GLU A 47 -0.09 5.99 30.87
N VAL A 48 -0.09 7.20 30.30
CA VAL A 48 0.61 8.44 30.70
C VAL A 48 1.85 8.81 29.88
N ASP A 49 1.53 9.60 28.84
CA ASP A 49 2.05 10.93 28.51
C ASP A 49 3.49 11.16 28.02
N THR A 50 3.52 11.94 26.93
CA THR A 50 4.63 12.70 26.32
C THR A 50 5.58 12.00 25.33
N LEU A 51 5.64 12.60 24.13
CA LEU A 51 6.65 12.53 23.05
C LEU A 51 6.57 11.46 21.94
N ASP A 52 5.82 10.36 22.07
CA ASP A 52 5.80 9.33 21.00
C ASP A 52 4.85 9.59 19.81
N ASN A 53 3.98 10.59 19.89
CA ASN A 53 3.07 10.95 18.80
C ASN A 53 3.74 11.67 17.61
N ILE A 54 5.05 11.93 17.64
CA ILE A 54 5.79 12.49 16.50
C ILE A 54 6.34 11.39 15.57
N ILE A 55 6.40 10.13 16.02
CA ILE A 55 6.92 9.03 15.19
C ILE A 55 5.82 8.38 14.33
N LEU A 56 4.56 8.42 14.81
CA LEU A 56 3.41 7.90 14.06
C LEU A 56 2.99 8.79 12.87
N SER A 57 3.44 10.05 12.80
CA SER A 57 3.21 10.92 11.63
C SER A 57 4.29 10.80 10.54
N LYS A 58 5.37 10.03 10.77
CA LYS A 58 6.43 9.78 9.77
C LYS A 58 6.09 8.67 8.77
N SER A 59 5.00 7.91 8.96
CA SER A 59 4.56 6.89 8.02
C SER A 59 3.80 7.44 6.80
N VAL A 60 3.56 8.76 6.73
CA VAL A 60 2.89 9.41 5.59
C VAL A 60 3.87 10.04 4.60
N PHE A 61 5.16 10.15 4.94
CA PHE A 61 6.20 10.69 4.05
C PHE A 61 7.34 9.68 3.82
N ALA A 62 6.99 8.48 3.37
CA ALA A 62 7.95 7.55 2.79
C ALA A 62 8.25 7.94 1.33
N SER A 63 8.93 9.08 1.15
CA SER A 63 9.57 9.45 -0.10
C SER A 63 10.77 10.32 0.23
N TYR A 64 11.97 9.79 -0.03
CA TYR A 64 13.27 10.50 -0.03
C TYR A 64 13.98 10.71 1.32
N VAL A 65 14.34 9.65 2.05
CA VAL A 65 15.60 9.66 2.81
C VAL A 65 16.23 8.26 2.75
N ARG A 66 17.39 8.14 2.10
CA ARG A 66 18.29 7.00 2.31
C ARG A 66 19.01 7.27 3.63
N ILE A 67 18.60 6.59 4.69
CA ILE A 67 19.40 6.49 5.91
C ILE A 67 20.26 5.25 5.72
N ASP A 68 21.57 5.46 5.63
CA ASP A 68 22.56 4.38 5.57
C ASP A 68 22.55 3.61 6.91
N PRO A 69 22.25 2.29 6.94
CA PRO A 69 22.14 1.54 8.20
C PRO A 69 23.47 1.43 8.96
N ALA A 70 24.59 1.88 8.39
CA ALA A 70 25.93 1.77 8.98
C ALA A 70 26.30 2.87 10.01
N THR A 71 25.39 3.78 10.38
CA THR A 71 25.71 4.95 11.23
C THR A 71 24.93 5.04 12.55
N GLN A 72 24.42 3.93 13.08
CA GLN A 72 23.89 3.91 14.45
C GLN A 72 24.93 3.34 15.41
N LEU A 73 25.74 4.24 15.98
CA LEU A 73 26.57 3.92 17.13
C LEU A 73 25.67 4.01 18.36
N ILE A 74 25.21 2.87 18.87
CA ILE A 74 24.48 2.79 20.14
C ILE A 74 25.52 2.92 21.25
N VAL A 75 25.68 4.13 21.79
CA VAL A 75 26.56 4.42 22.92
C VAL A 75 25.74 4.32 24.21
N SER A 76 26.27 3.62 25.21
CA SER A 76 25.64 3.55 26.53
C SER A 76 25.65 4.93 27.19
N LYS A 77 24.58 5.27 27.94
CA LYS A 77 24.45 6.57 28.61
C LYS A 77 25.65 6.90 29.52
N GLU A 78 26.23 5.88 30.13
CA GLU A 78 27.39 5.97 31.02
C GLU A 78 28.70 6.32 30.30
N GLU A 79 28.79 6.05 29.00
CA GLU A 79 29.98 6.31 28.18
C GLU A 79 29.95 7.72 27.55
N TYR A 80 28.76 8.26 27.25
CA TYR A 80 28.59 9.64 26.81
C TYR A 80 28.88 10.67 27.92
N GLU A 81 28.51 10.36 29.17
CA GLU A 81 28.74 11.26 30.32
C GLU A 81 30.23 11.37 30.70
N LYS A 82 31.07 10.38 30.34
CA LYS A 82 32.50 10.37 30.68
C LYS A 82 33.37 11.19 29.72
N ASP A 83 33.00 11.32 28.46
CA ASP A 83 33.75 12.10 27.48
C ASP A 83 32.86 12.60 26.33
N PRO A 84 32.07 13.67 26.57
CA PRO A 84 31.15 14.23 25.58
C PRO A 84 31.88 14.86 24.37
N SER A 85 33.20 15.04 24.44
CA SER A 85 34.00 15.70 23.40
C SER A 85 34.28 14.81 22.17
N LYS A 86 34.06 13.50 22.28
CA LYS A 86 34.19 12.53 21.17
C LYS A 86 33.01 12.53 20.20
N TYR A 87 31.92 13.19 20.55
CA TYR A 87 30.68 13.17 19.80
C TYR A 87 30.36 14.60 19.33
N THR A 88 30.85 14.96 18.15
CA THR A 88 30.53 16.25 17.52
C THR A 88 29.07 16.27 17.12
N PRO A 89 28.26 17.22 17.62
CA PRO A 89 26.88 17.34 17.17
C PRO A 89 26.87 17.80 15.70
N VAL A 90 26.29 16.97 14.83
CA VAL A 90 26.00 17.34 13.44
C VAL A 90 25.05 18.53 13.47
N THR A 91 25.56 19.71 13.11
CA THR A 91 24.76 20.94 13.00
C THR A 91 23.91 20.82 11.75
N VAL A 92 22.60 20.61 11.92
CA VAL A 92 21.64 20.60 10.81
C VAL A 92 21.34 22.05 10.43
N SER A 93 22.03 22.56 9.41
CA SER A 93 21.69 23.86 8.81
C SER A 93 20.35 23.78 8.07
N SER A 94 19.33 24.43 8.63
CA SER A 94 18.08 24.73 7.97
C SER A 94 18.31 25.75 6.85
N VAL A 95 18.32 25.31 5.59
CA VAL A 95 18.39 26.23 4.44
C VAL A 95 16.99 26.82 4.23
N GLY A 96 16.73 27.98 4.83
CA GLY A 96 15.66 28.88 4.39
C GLY A 96 16.10 29.64 3.13
N PRO A 97 15.15 30.17 2.32
CA PRO A 97 15.49 30.95 1.14
C PRO A 97 16.11 32.29 1.56
N ILE A 98 17.41 32.45 1.32
CA ILE A 98 18.09 33.73 1.46
C ILE A 98 17.93 34.48 0.13
N TYR A 99 17.16 35.56 0.18
CA TYR A 99 17.28 36.65 -0.78
C TYR A 99 18.45 37.53 -0.35
N THR A 100 19.52 37.57 -1.15
CA THR A 100 20.53 38.63 -1.05
C THR A 100 20.93 39.11 -2.43
N THR A 101 21.03 40.44 -2.48
CA THR A 101 21.12 41.35 -3.61
C THR A 101 22.51 41.43 -4.23
N ASN A 102 22.54 41.77 -5.52
CA ASN A 102 23.71 42.13 -6.32
C ASN A 102 24.60 43.19 -5.64
N ASN A 103 25.93 43.00 -5.68
CA ASN A 103 26.84 43.99 -6.27
C ASN A 103 28.25 43.41 -6.55
N PRO A 104 29.00 43.97 -7.52
CA PRO A 104 30.16 43.32 -8.16
C PRO A 104 31.55 43.86 -7.74
N ASP A 105 32.57 43.09 -8.19
CA ASP A 105 33.97 43.44 -8.51
C ASP A 105 35.04 43.60 -7.41
N PRO A 106 36.36 43.44 -7.69
CA PRO A 106 37.03 43.14 -8.97
C PRO A 106 38.10 42.02 -8.97
N VAL A 107 38.28 41.47 -10.19
CA VAL A 107 39.48 40.95 -10.87
C VAL A 107 40.83 40.96 -10.11
N THR A 108 41.51 39.82 -10.11
CA THR A 108 42.98 39.79 -10.21
C THR A 108 43.40 38.68 -11.18
N LYS A 109 44.00 39.10 -12.31
CA LYS A 109 44.70 38.25 -13.28
C LYS A 109 46.04 37.81 -12.71
N ILE A 110 46.39 36.54 -12.83
CA ILE A 110 47.80 36.10 -13.00
C ILE A 110 47.83 34.90 -13.96
N ASP A 111 48.34 35.20 -15.16
CA ASP A 111 49.15 34.45 -16.12
C ASP A 111 48.93 32.95 -16.41
N GLU A 112 48.66 32.70 -17.70
CA GLU A 112 48.86 31.42 -18.40
C GLU A 112 50.36 31.11 -18.56
N LEU A 113 50.71 29.82 -18.50
CA LEU A 113 51.46 29.15 -19.58
C LEU A 113 51.17 27.63 -19.48
N PRO A 114 50.92 26.94 -20.62
CA PRO A 114 50.56 25.52 -20.66
C PRO A 114 51.79 24.64 -20.89
N ASP A 115 51.73 23.37 -20.49
CA ASP A 115 52.26 22.31 -21.36
C ASP A 115 51.59 20.93 -21.09
N PRO A 116 51.51 20.07 -22.13
CA PRO A 116 50.56 18.99 -22.28
C PRO A 116 51.18 17.64 -21.91
N ASN A 117 50.51 16.87 -21.08
CA ASN A 117 50.32 15.43 -21.24
C ASN A 117 49.63 14.89 -20.00
N ILE A 118 48.31 14.92 -20.03
CA ILE A 118 47.57 13.88 -19.35
C ILE A 118 46.64 13.34 -20.40
N GLN A 119 47.08 12.26 -21.06
CA GLN A 119 46.13 11.26 -21.55
C GLN A 119 45.26 10.89 -20.35
N LYS A 120 44.12 11.58 -20.21
CA LYS A 120 43.01 10.98 -19.50
C LYS A 120 42.65 9.77 -20.36
N PRO A 121 42.67 8.56 -19.81
CA PRO A 121 41.98 7.49 -20.50
C PRO A 121 40.53 7.96 -20.58
N ASP A 122 40.05 8.24 -21.78
CA ASP A 122 38.63 8.07 -22.10
C ASP A 122 38.36 6.58 -21.87
N LYS A 123 38.22 6.22 -20.59
CA LYS A 123 37.24 5.23 -20.24
C LYS A 123 35.94 5.94 -20.59
N ASP A 124 35.52 5.74 -21.82
CA ASP A 124 34.11 5.55 -22.14
C ASP A 124 33.60 4.59 -21.07
N ILE A 125 33.17 5.16 -19.94
CA ILE A 125 32.12 4.60 -19.14
C ILE A 125 31.00 4.58 -20.16
N LYS A 126 30.89 3.48 -20.91
CA LYS A 126 29.67 3.13 -21.62
C LYS A 126 28.66 3.07 -20.51
N ILE A 127 28.05 4.23 -20.26
CA ILE A 127 26.98 4.41 -19.32
C ILE A 127 26.01 3.36 -19.76
N ASN A 128 25.85 2.32 -18.94
CA ASN A 128 25.05 1.17 -19.33
C ASN A 128 23.57 1.52 -19.13
N ILE A 129 23.17 2.51 -19.92
CA ILE A 129 21.86 3.10 -19.98
C ILE A 129 20.85 2.04 -20.39
N LEU A 130 21.27 1.08 -21.22
CA LEU A 130 20.43 -0.02 -21.69
C LEU A 130 20.16 -1.04 -20.57
N ASP A 131 21.17 -1.43 -19.79
CA ASP A 131 20.94 -2.33 -18.65
C ASP A 131 20.11 -1.66 -17.55
N TYR A 132 20.25 -0.35 -17.38
CA TYR A 132 19.38 0.39 -16.46
C TYR A 132 17.94 0.47 -17.00
N ALA A 133 17.77 0.82 -18.28
CA ALA A 133 16.48 0.88 -18.97
C ALA A 133 15.70 -0.44 -18.86
N ASN A 134 16.38 -1.56 -19.08
CA ASN A 134 15.77 -2.90 -19.04
C ASN A 134 15.29 -3.32 -17.64
N LYS A 135 15.79 -2.68 -16.57
CA LYS A 135 15.35 -2.95 -15.19
C LYS A 135 14.10 -2.16 -14.81
N LEU A 136 13.74 -1.13 -15.57
CA LEU A 136 12.57 -0.31 -15.28
C LEU A 136 11.30 -1.00 -15.78
N ASN A 137 10.44 -1.40 -14.84
CA ASN A 137 9.10 -1.89 -15.14
C ASN A 137 8.12 -0.73 -15.10
N LEU A 138 7.74 -0.24 -16.27
CA LEU A 138 6.85 0.91 -16.42
C LEU A 138 5.45 0.46 -16.83
N THR A 139 4.43 1.06 -16.22
CA THR A 139 3.02 0.82 -16.57
C THR A 139 2.31 2.15 -16.83
N GLN A 140 1.52 2.22 -17.91
CA GLN A 140 0.75 3.41 -18.29
C GLN A 140 -0.13 3.90 -17.14
N TYR A 141 -0.42 5.20 -17.07
CA TYR A 141 -1.32 5.76 -16.04
C TYR A 141 -0.94 5.44 -14.59
N THR A 142 0.35 5.26 -14.30
CA THR A 142 0.83 5.02 -12.92
C THR A 142 1.85 6.07 -12.51
N SER A 143 1.89 6.37 -11.21
CA SER A 143 2.96 7.18 -10.64
C SER A 143 4.20 6.32 -10.43
N ILE A 144 5.29 6.70 -11.09
CA ILE A 144 6.58 6.05 -10.96
C ILE A 144 7.58 6.99 -10.29
N SER A 145 8.55 6.41 -9.59
CA SER A 145 9.72 7.11 -9.09
C SER A 145 10.96 6.56 -9.77
N VAL A 146 11.69 7.42 -10.47
CA VAL A 146 12.88 7.04 -11.21
C VAL A 146 14.09 7.71 -10.58
N ASN A 147 15.04 6.88 -10.16
CA ASN A 147 16.35 7.33 -9.67
C ASN A 147 17.28 7.58 -10.85
N ASN A 148 18.09 8.64 -10.80
CA ASN A 148 19.21 8.82 -11.69
C ASN A 148 20.50 8.30 -11.01
N PRO A 149 20.98 7.09 -11.36
CA PRO A 149 22.22 6.56 -10.78
C PRO A 149 23.49 7.19 -11.38
N PHE A 150 23.36 7.97 -12.46
CA PHE A 150 24.49 8.49 -13.23
C PHE A 150 25.02 9.79 -12.65
N ASP A 151 26.25 10.14 -13.03
CA ASP A 151 26.92 11.40 -12.66
C ASP A 151 26.53 12.57 -13.59
N ALA A 152 25.73 12.29 -14.63
CA ALA A 152 25.20 13.27 -15.56
C ALA A 152 23.67 13.39 -15.43
N PRO A 153 23.07 14.55 -15.79
CA PRO A 153 21.62 14.70 -15.85
C PRO A 153 21.00 13.67 -16.79
N MET A 154 19.86 13.12 -16.37
CA MET A 154 19.09 12.15 -17.13
C MET A 154 17.79 12.78 -17.58
N GLU A 155 17.51 12.78 -18.88
CA GLU A 155 16.18 13.09 -19.38
C GLU A 155 15.34 11.82 -19.42
N PHE A 156 14.15 11.87 -18.82
CA PHE A 156 13.22 10.76 -18.73
C PHE A 156 11.80 11.29 -18.82
N ALA A 157 10.98 10.74 -19.72
CA ALA A 157 9.59 11.18 -19.93
C ALA A 157 9.45 12.71 -20.11
N GLY A 158 10.41 13.34 -20.82
CA GLY A 158 10.45 14.78 -21.03
C GLY A 158 10.86 15.61 -19.80
N LYS A 159 11.28 14.99 -18.70
CA LYS A 159 11.76 15.66 -17.48
C LYS A 159 13.25 15.42 -17.25
N THR A 160 13.95 16.45 -16.78
CA THR A 160 15.35 16.34 -16.38
C THR A 160 15.47 15.95 -14.91
N ILE A 161 16.12 14.82 -14.64
CA ILE A 161 16.44 14.30 -13.31
C ILE A 161 17.92 14.55 -13.02
N GLN A 162 18.20 15.31 -11.96
CA GLN A 162 19.56 15.69 -11.60
C GLN A 162 20.42 14.47 -11.21
N PRO A 163 21.75 14.53 -11.37
CA PRO A 163 22.65 13.46 -10.96
C PRO A 163 22.39 12.99 -9.53
N LYS A 164 22.39 11.67 -9.31
CA LYS A 164 22.18 11.04 -7.99
C LYS A 164 20.89 11.42 -7.26
N SER A 165 19.91 12.02 -7.95
CA SER A 165 18.60 12.35 -7.39
C SER A 165 17.52 11.44 -7.96
N ALA A 166 16.33 11.47 -7.38
CA ALA A 166 15.16 10.87 -8.01
C ALA A 166 14.07 11.89 -8.24
N SER A 167 13.17 11.55 -9.15
CA SER A 167 11.99 12.31 -9.44
C SER A 167 10.82 11.38 -9.63
N SER A 168 9.65 11.83 -9.21
CA SER A 168 8.39 11.10 -9.37
C SER A 168 7.49 11.82 -10.35
N PHE A 169 6.79 11.05 -11.19
CA PHE A 169 5.84 11.58 -12.17
C PHE A 169 4.85 10.49 -12.55
N THR A 170 3.71 10.91 -13.10
CA THR A 170 2.67 10.01 -13.57
C THR A 170 2.84 9.80 -15.06
N LEU A 171 2.89 8.54 -15.48
CA LEU A 171 2.88 8.18 -16.90
C LEU A 171 1.49 8.39 -17.48
N GLY A 172 1.43 8.77 -18.76
CA GLY A 172 0.19 8.91 -19.51
C GLY A 172 -0.10 7.66 -20.33
N ASP A 173 -0.45 7.90 -21.59
CA ASP A 173 -0.80 6.91 -22.61
C ASP A 173 0.41 6.46 -23.45
N GLU A 174 1.63 6.86 -23.08
CA GLU A 174 2.82 6.51 -23.85
C GLU A 174 3.08 5.00 -23.81
N SER A 175 3.37 4.39 -24.97
CA SER A 175 3.74 2.96 -25.07
C SER A 175 5.24 2.73 -24.90
N SER A 176 6.04 3.80 -24.99
CA SER A 176 7.47 3.77 -24.75
C SER A 176 7.98 5.14 -24.33
N ILE A 177 9.08 5.17 -23.58
CA ILE A 177 9.72 6.39 -23.09
C ILE A 177 11.18 6.36 -23.52
N MET A 178 11.65 7.46 -24.09
CA MET A 178 13.06 7.66 -24.35
C MET A 178 13.76 8.19 -23.09
N MET A 179 14.82 7.52 -22.69
CA MET A 179 15.75 7.93 -21.65
C MET A 179 17.05 8.40 -22.31
N LYS A 180 17.57 9.54 -21.89
CA LYS A 180 18.83 10.10 -22.41
C LYS A 180 19.75 10.50 -21.27
N VAL A 181 21.02 10.12 -21.37
CA VAL A 181 22.06 10.48 -20.41
C VAL A 181 23.30 10.86 -21.21
N GLY A 182 23.68 12.15 -21.16
CA GLY A 182 24.73 12.69 -22.03
C GLY A 182 24.41 12.47 -23.51
N THR A 183 25.29 11.75 -24.22
CA THR A 183 25.13 11.39 -25.64
C THR A 183 24.39 10.07 -25.86
N SER A 184 24.16 9.29 -24.81
CA SER A 184 23.55 7.96 -24.89
C SER A 184 22.03 8.04 -24.74
N THR A 185 21.31 7.24 -25.53
CA THR A 185 19.84 7.10 -25.46
C THR A 185 19.43 5.64 -25.32
N ALA A 186 18.30 5.40 -24.66
CA ALA A 186 17.66 4.09 -24.56
C ALA A 186 16.14 4.27 -24.60
N THR A 187 15.44 3.33 -25.24
CA THR A 187 13.98 3.30 -25.26
C THR A 187 13.48 2.23 -24.30
N ILE A 188 12.56 2.61 -23.41
CA ILE A 188 11.95 1.73 -22.43
C ILE A 188 10.50 1.49 -22.83
N GLY A 189 10.08 0.23 -22.93
CA GLY A 189 8.68 -0.12 -23.18
C GLY A 189 7.81 0.13 -21.93
N VAL A 190 6.61 0.66 -22.14
CA VAL A 190 5.62 0.86 -21.09
C VAL A 190 4.48 -0.14 -21.29
N LYS A 191 4.19 -0.93 -20.26
CA LYS A 191 3.10 -1.90 -20.28
C LYS A 191 1.75 -1.18 -20.14
N PRO A 192 0.70 -1.58 -20.87
CA PRO A 192 -0.64 -1.05 -20.65
C PRO A 192 -1.13 -1.36 -19.23
N ASN A 193 -1.79 -0.40 -18.58
CA ASN A 193 -2.49 -0.65 -17.32
C ASN A 193 -3.66 -1.60 -17.58
N GLN A 194 -3.76 -2.67 -16.80
CA GLN A 194 -4.86 -3.61 -16.92
C GLN A 194 -6.12 -3.04 -16.28
N LYS A 195 -7.28 -3.51 -16.72
CA LYS A 195 -8.55 -3.13 -16.09
C LYS A 195 -8.72 -3.89 -14.77
N PRO A 196 -9.24 -3.24 -13.71
CA PRO A 196 -9.56 -3.93 -12.47
C PRO A 196 -10.55 -5.07 -12.71
N GLN A 197 -10.45 -6.15 -11.93
CA GLN A 197 -11.37 -7.28 -12.00
C GLN A 197 -12.20 -7.38 -10.73
N ILE A 198 -13.51 -7.59 -10.88
CA ILE A 198 -14.44 -7.78 -9.76
C ILE A 198 -14.87 -9.25 -9.73
N SER A 199 -14.60 -9.92 -8.63
CA SER A 199 -15.06 -11.30 -8.37
C SER A 199 -16.12 -11.30 -7.27
N PHE A 200 -17.21 -12.02 -7.50
CA PHE A 200 -18.32 -12.17 -6.57
C PHE A 200 -18.37 -13.61 -6.07
N SER A 201 -18.27 -13.78 -4.76
CA SER A 201 -18.50 -15.07 -4.08
C SER A 201 -19.79 -14.98 -3.29
N ARG A 202 -20.79 -15.80 -3.63
CA ARG A 202 -22.02 -15.90 -2.84
C ARG A 202 -21.73 -16.69 -1.57
N MET A 203 -22.05 -16.10 -0.42
CA MET A 203 -21.75 -16.66 0.90
C MET A 203 -22.97 -17.30 1.57
N THR A 204 -24.18 -16.87 1.18
CA THR A 204 -25.45 -17.33 1.74
C THR A 204 -26.39 -17.78 0.63
N THR A 205 -27.13 -18.86 0.88
CA THR A 205 -28.18 -19.34 -0.04
C THR A 205 -29.36 -18.36 -0.03
N MET A 206 -29.86 -18.03 -1.21
CA MET A 206 -30.94 -17.07 -1.43
C MET A 206 -32.00 -17.74 -2.30
N ASN A 207 -33.20 -17.90 -1.77
CA ASN A 207 -34.33 -18.56 -2.43
C ASN A 207 -35.67 -17.95 -1.96
N GLU A 208 -36.76 -18.53 -2.43
CA GLU A 208 -38.12 -18.13 -2.04
C GLU A 208 -38.37 -18.25 -0.53
N ASP A 209 -37.85 -19.29 0.12
CA ASP A 209 -38.03 -19.49 1.57
C ASP A 209 -37.13 -18.58 2.42
N THR A 210 -36.24 -17.81 1.79
CA THR A 210 -35.30 -16.96 2.50
C THR A 210 -35.99 -15.67 2.94
N LYS A 211 -35.88 -15.38 4.23
CA LYS A 211 -36.38 -14.14 4.83
C LYS A 211 -35.46 -12.96 4.53
N ALA A 212 -36.04 -11.82 4.18
CA ALA A 212 -35.35 -10.57 3.97
C ALA A 212 -34.54 -10.19 5.22
N THR A 213 -35.12 -10.33 6.41
CA THR A 213 -34.45 -10.08 7.69
C THR A 213 -33.22 -10.95 7.93
N THR A 214 -33.17 -12.17 7.39
CA THR A 214 -31.97 -13.02 7.42
C THR A 214 -30.88 -12.40 6.57
N LEU A 215 -31.18 -12.02 5.34
CA LEU A 215 -30.22 -11.38 4.42
C LEU A 215 -29.73 -10.00 4.92
N GLN A 216 -30.52 -9.33 5.76
CA GLN A 216 -30.11 -8.07 6.40
C GLN A 216 -29.17 -8.27 7.60
N ARG A 217 -28.99 -9.51 8.08
CA ARG A 217 -28.15 -9.85 9.24
C ARG A 217 -26.91 -10.66 8.88
N THR A 218 -26.94 -11.37 7.75
CA THR A 218 -25.87 -12.25 7.30
C THR A 218 -25.07 -11.65 6.15
N THR A 219 -23.79 -12.02 6.04
CA THR A 219 -23.01 -11.74 4.84
C THR A 219 -23.54 -12.55 3.66
N CYS A 220 -24.03 -11.84 2.65
CA CYS A 220 -24.66 -12.40 1.47
C CYS A 220 -23.64 -12.66 0.36
N TYR A 221 -22.77 -11.68 0.12
CA TYR A 221 -21.71 -11.75 -0.89
C TYR A 221 -20.38 -11.34 -0.27
N ARG A 222 -19.31 -11.99 -0.72
CA ARG A 222 -17.93 -11.53 -0.56
C ARG A 222 -17.42 -11.08 -1.92
N ILE A 223 -16.96 -9.84 -1.99
CA ILE A 223 -16.53 -9.20 -3.22
C ILE A 223 -15.04 -8.98 -3.12
N THR A 224 -14.31 -9.51 -4.09
CA THR A 224 -12.86 -9.37 -4.17
C THR A 224 -12.53 -8.59 -5.43
N ILE A 225 -11.79 -7.49 -5.27
CA ILE A 225 -11.32 -6.68 -6.40
C ILE A 225 -9.84 -6.96 -6.58
N THR A 226 -9.44 -7.34 -7.79
CA THR A 226 -8.04 -7.61 -8.14
C THR A 226 -7.55 -6.55 -9.10
N ASP A 227 -6.43 -5.92 -8.76
CA ASP A 227 -5.80 -4.87 -9.55
C ASP A 227 -4.32 -4.73 -9.16
N ASP A 228 -3.48 -4.37 -10.12
CA ASP A 228 -2.04 -4.17 -9.91
C ASP A 228 -1.74 -2.89 -9.09
N PHE A 229 -2.64 -1.90 -9.13
CA PHE A 229 -2.49 -0.58 -8.49
C PHE A 229 -3.67 -0.26 -7.55
N PRO A 230 -3.85 -1.03 -6.47
CA PRO A 230 -5.00 -0.93 -5.56
C PRO A 230 -5.17 0.46 -4.92
N GLY A 231 -4.08 1.21 -4.72
CA GLY A 231 -4.11 2.56 -4.13
C GLY A 231 -4.72 3.63 -5.02
N GLN A 232 -4.92 3.34 -6.31
CA GLN A 232 -5.48 4.28 -7.29
C GLN A 232 -6.99 4.08 -7.51
N LEU A 233 -7.57 3.03 -6.91
CA LEU A 233 -8.96 2.68 -7.10
C LEU A 233 -9.91 3.53 -6.23
N ASN A 234 -11.08 3.80 -6.77
CA ASN A 234 -12.24 4.32 -6.07
C ASN A 234 -13.38 3.32 -6.20
N ILE A 235 -13.87 2.82 -5.07
CA ILE A 235 -14.86 1.74 -5.04
C ILE A 235 -16.14 2.30 -4.45
N LYS A 236 -17.25 2.12 -5.17
CA LYS A 236 -18.58 2.57 -4.75
C LYS A 236 -19.55 1.40 -4.82
N PHE A 237 -20.36 1.27 -3.78
CA PHE A 237 -21.46 0.34 -3.70
C PHE A 237 -22.77 1.14 -3.72
N SER A 238 -23.76 0.65 -4.45
CA SER A 238 -25.07 1.29 -4.54
C SER A 238 -26.22 0.31 -4.33
N ASN A 239 -27.38 0.88 -4.00
CA ASN A 239 -28.67 0.22 -3.78
C ASN A 239 -28.76 -0.66 -2.52
N GLY A 240 -29.08 -0.03 -1.39
CA GLY A 240 -29.59 -0.74 -0.22
C GLY A 240 -28.69 -1.88 0.26
N VAL A 241 -27.39 -1.60 0.38
CA VAL A 241 -26.38 -2.55 0.88
C VAL A 241 -25.60 -1.95 2.03
N THR A 242 -25.25 -2.81 2.98
CA THR A 242 -24.25 -2.50 3.99
C THR A 242 -22.98 -3.24 3.63
N VAL A 243 -21.86 -2.54 3.65
CA VAL A 243 -20.56 -3.06 3.22
C VAL A 243 -19.58 -2.98 4.38
N LYS A 244 -18.89 -4.08 4.63
CA LYS A 244 -17.82 -4.18 5.62
C LYS A 244 -16.53 -4.59 4.92
N GLU A 245 -15.50 -3.77 5.02
CA GLU A 245 -14.16 -4.15 4.58
C GLU A 245 -13.58 -5.19 5.55
N VAL A 246 -13.17 -6.33 5.02
CA VAL A 246 -12.61 -7.45 5.80
C VAL A 246 -11.14 -7.71 5.48
N GLY A 247 -10.65 -7.12 4.39
CA GLY A 247 -9.26 -7.16 3.97
C GLY A 247 -9.03 -6.19 2.82
N LYS A 248 -7.77 -6.04 2.40
CA LYS A 248 -7.41 -5.14 1.30
C LYS A 248 -8.15 -5.54 0.03
N LEU A 249 -9.03 -4.66 -0.46
CA LEU A 249 -9.90 -4.90 -1.61
C LEU A 249 -10.87 -6.08 -1.47
N VAL A 250 -11.19 -6.48 -0.24
CA VAL A 250 -12.15 -7.54 0.06
C VAL A 250 -13.28 -7.00 0.93
N TYR A 251 -14.51 -7.13 0.43
CA TYR A 251 -15.70 -6.55 1.02
C TYR A 251 -16.78 -7.60 1.26
N ASP A 252 -17.25 -7.67 2.50
CA ASP A 252 -18.43 -8.43 2.86
C ASP A 252 -19.67 -7.53 2.71
N VAL A 253 -20.65 -8.01 1.94
CA VAL A 253 -21.86 -7.26 1.60
C VAL A 253 -23.09 -7.94 2.18
N GLN A 254 -23.92 -7.13 2.82
CA GLN A 254 -25.19 -7.49 3.43
C GLN A 254 -26.31 -6.67 2.78
N MET A 255 -27.52 -7.23 2.76
CA MET A 255 -28.67 -6.47 2.30
C MET A 255 -29.05 -5.41 3.36
N ASN A 256 -29.47 -4.23 2.93
CA ASN A 256 -29.96 -3.17 3.82
C ASN A 256 -30.98 -2.31 3.06
N ALA A 257 -32.17 -2.87 2.87
CA ALA A 257 -33.17 -2.31 1.99
C ALA A 257 -34.45 -1.90 2.72
N PHE A 258 -34.74 -2.53 3.86
CA PHE A 258 -36.01 -2.39 4.54
C PHE A 258 -35.80 -2.18 6.05
N GLY A 259 -36.22 -1.01 6.52
CA GLY A 259 -36.18 -0.67 7.96
C GLY A 259 -37.36 -1.21 8.76
N SER A 260 -38.43 -1.68 8.11
CA SER A 260 -39.67 -2.13 8.75
C SER A 260 -40.47 -3.09 7.87
N VAL A 261 -41.38 -3.86 8.47
CA VAL A 261 -42.33 -4.74 7.75
C VAL A 261 -43.12 -3.93 6.73
N SER A 262 -43.63 -2.76 7.10
CA SER A 262 -44.40 -1.91 6.18
C SER A 262 -43.60 -1.44 4.96
N SER A 263 -42.29 -1.19 5.11
CA SER A 263 -41.41 -0.88 3.97
C SER A 263 -41.24 -2.06 3.02
N PHE A 264 -41.25 -3.28 3.56
CA PHE A 264 -41.24 -4.49 2.77
C PHE A 264 -42.57 -4.73 2.08
N ASP A 265 -43.69 -4.64 2.80
CA ASP A 265 -45.03 -4.78 2.24
C ASP A 265 -45.23 -3.82 1.06
N ASN A 266 -44.82 -2.56 1.21
CA ASN A 266 -44.84 -1.56 0.13
C ASN A 266 -43.94 -1.94 -1.06
N PHE A 267 -42.80 -2.58 -0.81
CA PHE A 267 -41.92 -3.04 -1.88
C PHE A 267 -42.47 -4.26 -2.61
N THR A 268 -43.17 -5.14 -1.90
CA THR A 268 -43.73 -6.40 -2.41
C THR A 268 -45.17 -6.25 -2.92
N ASP A 269 -45.79 -5.10 -2.71
CA ASP A 269 -47.18 -4.85 -3.12
C ASP A 269 -47.38 -5.12 -4.62
N GLY A 270 -48.42 -5.89 -4.94
CA GLY A 270 -48.72 -6.35 -6.29
C GLY A 270 -47.69 -7.30 -6.93
N LYS A 271 -46.73 -7.84 -6.17
CA LYS A 271 -45.69 -8.76 -6.67
C LYS A 271 -45.79 -10.14 -6.04
N THR A 272 -45.45 -11.16 -6.81
CA THR A 272 -45.35 -12.56 -6.36
C THR A 272 -43.90 -12.90 -6.00
N SER A 273 -43.74 -13.64 -4.91
CA SER A 273 -42.48 -14.26 -4.49
C SER A 273 -41.90 -15.19 -5.58
N PRO A 274 -40.55 -15.34 -5.69
CA PRO A 274 -39.50 -14.66 -4.93
C PRO A 274 -39.24 -13.22 -5.41
N TYR A 275 -38.97 -12.35 -4.45
CA TYR A 275 -38.55 -10.98 -4.67
C TYR A 275 -37.04 -10.89 -4.89
N SER A 276 -36.62 -9.90 -5.69
CA SER A 276 -35.21 -9.65 -5.97
C SER A 276 -34.84 -8.19 -5.77
N LEU A 277 -33.68 -7.95 -5.16
CA LEU A 277 -33.09 -6.62 -5.02
C LEU A 277 -31.68 -6.60 -5.59
N GLY A 278 -31.48 -5.82 -6.65
CA GLY A 278 -30.18 -5.65 -7.29
C GLY A 278 -29.31 -4.60 -6.61
N PHE A 279 -28.02 -4.90 -6.46
CA PHE A 279 -27.00 -3.95 -6.04
C PHE A 279 -25.88 -3.88 -7.08
N THR A 280 -25.19 -2.74 -7.10
CA THR A 280 -24.11 -2.50 -8.07
C THR A 280 -22.83 -2.12 -7.33
N VAL A 281 -21.72 -2.62 -7.86
CA VAL A 281 -20.36 -2.26 -7.45
C VAL A 281 -19.71 -1.56 -8.63
N THR A 282 -19.20 -0.36 -8.42
CA THR A 282 -18.43 0.36 -9.42
C THR A 282 -17.03 0.58 -8.89
N VAL A 283 -16.05 0.13 -9.66
CA VAL A 283 -14.63 0.33 -9.42
C VAL A 283 -14.12 1.28 -10.49
N THR A 284 -13.51 2.39 -10.07
CA THR A 284 -12.95 3.40 -10.95
C THR A 284 -11.48 3.59 -10.64
N ASP A 285 -10.61 3.35 -11.60
CA ASP A 285 -9.22 3.79 -11.55
C ASP A 285 -9.17 5.32 -11.73
N LYS A 286 -8.64 6.04 -10.75
CA LYS A 286 -8.59 7.50 -10.76
C LYS A 286 -7.66 8.06 -11.84
N ILE A 287 -6.61 7.34 -12.20
CA ILE A 287 -5.58 7.81 -13.13
C ILE A 287 -5.86 7.27 -14.54
N ALA A 288 -6.05 5.96 -14.69
CA ALA A 288 -6.34 5.34 -16.00
C ALA A 288 -7.77 5.57 -16.49
N LYS A 289 -8.66 6.07 -15.62
CA LYS A 289 -10.10 6.28 -15.90
C LYS A 289 -10.83 5.00 -16.31
N HIS A 290 -10.26 3.83 -16.06
CA HIS A 290 -10.95 2.56 -16.22
C HIS A 290 -12.11 2.49 -15.24
N VAL A 291 -13.32 2.29 -15.76
CA VAL A 291 -14.52 2.08 -14.96
C VAL A 291 -15.03 0.67 -15.24
N ILE A 292 -15.13 -0.12 -14.18
CA ILE A 292 -15.71 -1.46 -14.23
C ILE A 292 -16.88 -1.50 -13.26
N THR A 293 -17.99 -2.04 -13.73
CA THR A 293 -19.22 -2.15 -12.95
C THR A 293 -19.62 -3.62 -12.90
N GLY A 294 -19.88 -4.13 -11.71
CA GLY A 294 -20.42 -5.46 -11.46
C GLY A 294 -21.78 -5.36 -10.78
N GLN A 295 -22.71 -6.22 -11.16
CA GLN A 295 -24.06 -6.25 -10.60
C GLN A 295 -24.36 -7.64 -10.04
N GLN A 296 -25.04 -7.66 -8.92
CA GLN A 296 -25.56 -8.87 -8.30
C GLN A 296 -26.91 -8.57 -7.66
N GLN A 297 -27.63 -9.62 -7.29
CA GLN A 297 -28.94 -9.48 -6.66
C GLN A 297 -29.10 -10.36 -5.44
N PHE A 298 -29.87 -9.86 -4.48
CA PHE A 298 -30.44 -10.64 -3.39
C PHE A 298 -31.75 -11.25 -3.88
N VAL A 299 -32.05 -12.47 -3.44
CA VAL A 299 -33.33 -13.16 -3.71
C VAL A 299 -33.91 -13.65 -2.38
N PHE A 300 -35.17 -13.34 -2.12
CA PHE A 300 -35.88 -13.64 -0.87
C PHE A 300 -37.38 -13.69 -1.15
N GLY A 301 -38.17 -14.42 -0.37
CA GLY A 301 -39.63 -14.49 -0.56
C GLY A 301 -40.46 -14.04 0.64
N GLU A 302 -39.87 -13.95 1.82
CA GLU A 302 -40.57 -13.54 3.04
C GLU A 302 -39.83 -12.40 3.76
N TRP A 303 -40.49 -11.80 4.75
CA TRP A 303 -39.90 -10.83 5.68
C TRP A 303 -38.98 -11.49 6.71
#